data_AF-A0A7S0T0C6-F1
#
_entry.id   AF-A0A7S0T0C6-F1
#
_cell.length_a   1.000
_cell.length_b   1.000
_cell.length_c   1.000
_cell.angle_alpha   90.00
_cell.angle_beta   90.00
_cell.angle_gamma   90.00
#
_symmetry.space_group_name_H-M   'P 1'
#
loop_
_entity.id
_entity.type
_entity.pdbx_description
1 polymer ?
#
loop_
_entity_poly.entity_id
_entity_poly.type
_entity_poly.pdbx_seq_one_letter_code
_entity_poly.pdbx_strand_id
1 'polypeptide(L)'
;MFIYRKIKFVRFYGTVSVFSIPINLGQPYLGPDKSPSLIYNSGLLKLLGNCGWRVKQIPEISSSSDSNIISQLNHDELNYNARNINQIGQVCNRIYNDISKEADSNNFILVLGGDHCIPIGTIPGLLSKRPNTGIVWVDAHADINSPETSSSGNMHGMPLSFLLGLVKDYNRIPSMTWFQPCLNPSDIVYIGLRDLDEPEKKIIKQLGIKAFTMYDIDKYGIGLVMDK
;
A
#
# COMPACT_ATOMS: atom_id res chain seq x y z
N MET A 1 -0.44 11.25 37.13
CA MET A 1 0.65 10.29 37.35
C MET A 1 0.84 9.49 36.07
N PHE A 2 1.69 9.96 35.15
CA PHE A 2 1.98 9.25 33.91
C PHE A 2 2.82 8.02 34.25
N ILE A 3 2.20 6.84 34.20
CA ILE A 3 2.92 5.58 34.30
C ILE A 3 3.76 5.48 33.03
N TYR A 4 5.05 5.79 33.14
CA TYR A 4 6.03 5.42 32.13
C TYR A 4 6.06 3.90 32.05
N ARG A 5 5.22 3.30 31.19
CA ARG A 5 5.46 1.94 30.70
C ARG A 5 6.90 1.96 30.18
N LYS A 6 7.77 1.12 30.74
CA LYS A 6 9.14 0.92 30.24
C LYS A 6 9.03 0.65 28.74
N ILE A 7 9.38 1.64 27.92
CA ILE A 7 9.51 1.47 26.47
C ILE A 7 10.67 0.50 26.29
N LYS A 8 10.35 -0.79 26.15
CA LYS A 8 11.33 -1.77 25.69
C LYS A 8 11.48 -1.51 24.20
N PHE A 9 12.51 -0.77 23.81
CA PHE A 9 12.95 -0.77 22.42
C PHE A 9 13.25 -2.21 22.05
N VAL A 10 12.48 -2.77 21.12
CA VAL A 10 12.73 -4.11 20.63
C VAL A 10 13.98 -4.02 19.77
N ARG A 11 15.14 -4.36 20.35
CA ARG A 11 16.36 -4.56 19.57
C ARG A 11 16.18 -5.82 18.74
N PHE A 12 15.84 -5.63 17.47
CA PHE A 12 15.82 -6.71 16.49
C PHE A 12 17.20 -6.81 15.84
N TYR A 13 17.86 -7.96 16.03
CA TYR A 13 19.03 -8.34 15.24
C TYR A 13 18.53 -9.09 14.00
N GLY A 14 17.91 -8.35 13.08
CA GLY A 14 17.29 -8.89 11.87
C GLY A 14 17.94 -8.37 10.59
N THR A 15 17.50 -8.92 9.47
CA THR A 15 17.75 -8.34 8.15
C THR A 15 16.51 -7.57 7.71
N VAL A 16 16.70 -6.35 7.20
CA VAL A 16 15.67 -5.57 6.52
C VAL A 16 15.95 -5.58 5.03
N SER A 17 14.94 -5.97 4.26
CA SER A 17 14.95 -5.94 2.80
C SER A 17 14.26 -4.68 2.35
N VAL A 18 15.03 -3.77 1.76
CA VAL A 18 14.55 -2.45 1.31
C VAL A 18 14.24 -2.53 -0.17
N PHE A 19 12.97 -2.34 -0.50
CA PHE A 19 12.45 -2.24 -1.86
C PHE A 19 12.28 -0.79 -2.26
N SER A 20 12.39 -0.52 -3.55
CA SER A 20 12.16 0.80 -4.12
C SER A 20 11.27 0.69 -5.33
N ILE A 21 10.14 1.40 -5.27
CA ILE A 21 9.05 1.32 -6.23
C ILE A 21 8.66 2.75 -6.62
N PRO A 22 9.45 3.41 -7.48
CA PRO A 22 9.26 4.80 -7.86
C PRO A 22 8.16 4.95 -8.91
N ILE A 23 6.90 4.79 -8.50
CA ILE A 23 5.74 4.93 -9.40
C ILE A 23 4.86 6.11 -9.01
N ASN A 24 4.26 6.74 -10.02
CA ASN A 24 3.32 7.84 -9.88
C ASN A 24 2.11 7.70 -10.82
N LEU A 25 1.79 6.46 -11.22
CA LEU A 25 0.78 6.12 -12.22
C LEU A 25 -0.66 6.23 -11.70
N GLY A 26 -0.86 6.14 -10.38
CA GLY A 26 -2.16 6.09 -9.72
C GLY A 26 -2.85 7.44 -9.53
N GLN A 27 -2.17 8.54 -9.87
CA GLN A 27 -2.56 9.90 -9.59
C GLN A 27 -1.94 10.88 -10.62
N PRO A 28 -2.39 12.14 -10.73
CA PRO A 28 -2.04 12.99 -11.88
C PRO A 28 -0.71 13.75 -11.75
N TYR A 29 -0.05 13.73 -10.59
CA TYR A 29 1.13 14.53 -10.31
C TYR A 29 2.45 13.80 -10.57
N LEU A 30 3.48 14.55 -10.95
CA LEU A 30 4.86 14.08 -10.88
C LEU A 30 5.39 14.34 -9.46
N GLY A 31 6.36 13.54 -9.00
CA GLY A 31 7.02 13.78 -7.72
C GLY A 31 7.04 12.58 -6.78
N PRO A 32 5.91 11.88 -6.54
CA PRO A 32 5.92 10.69 -5.67
C PRO A 32 6.94 9.64 -6.10
N ASP A 33 7.12 9.45 -7.42
CA ASP A 33 8.14 8.60 -8.02
C ASP A 33 9.57 8.92 -7.55
N LYS A 34 9.86 10.16 -7.16
CA LYS A 34 11.20 10.55 -6.68
C LYS A 34 11.44 10.17 -5.21
N SER A 35 10.38 9.87 -4.46
CA SER A 35 10.43 9.60 -3.01
C SER A 35 11.46 8.54 -2.60
N PRO A 36 11.55 7.35 -3.25
CA PRO A 36 12.51 6.33 -2.84
C PRO A 36 13.96 6.83 -2.91
N SER A 37 14.33 7.54 -3.99
CA SER A 37 15.67 8.08 -4.17
C SER A 37 16.01 9.15 -3.12
N LEU A 38 15.04 10.02 -2.77
CA LEU A 38 15.22 11.06 -1.76
C LEU A 38 15.43 10.46 -0.37
N ILE A 39 14.66 9.43 0.00
CA ILE A 39 14.77 8.74 1.29
C ILE A 39 16.10 8.00 1.41
N TYR A 40 16.59 7.37 0.33
CA TYR A 40 17.93 6.79 0.35
C TYR A 40 19.00 7.84 0.57
N ASN A 41 18.94 8.92 -0.21
CA ASN A 41 19.93 9.99 -0.17
C ASN A 41 19.92 10.75 1.17
N SER A 42 18.81 10.71 1.92
CA SER A 42 18.75 11.24 3.29
C SER A 42 19.42 10.34 4.34
N GLY A 43 20.01 9.20 3.93
CA GLY A 43 20.81 8.35 4.81
C GLY A 43 20.05 7.19 5.45
N LEU A 44 18.92 6.75 4.88
CA LEU A 44 18.11 5.64 5.43
C LEU A 44 18.95 4.40 5.77
N LEU A 45 19.85 3.98 4.87
CA LEU A 45 20.63 2.76 5.06
C LEU A 45 21.58 2.86 6.26
N LYS A 46 22.21 4.03 6.42
CA LYS A 46 23.05 4.33 7.57
C LYS A 46 22.24 4.35 8.86
N LEU A 47 21.04 4.94 8.83
CA LEU A 47 20.12 4.95 9.98
C LEU A 47 19.74 3.52 10.40
N LEU A 48 19.33 2.67 9.45
CA LEU A 48 18.99 1.27 9.71
C LEU A 48 20.18 0.49 10.28
N GLY A 49 21.37 0.68 9.72
CA GLY A 49 22.61 0.08 10.22
C GLY A 49 22.95 0.52 11.65
N ASN A 50 22.80 1.82 11.96
CA ASN A 50 23.01 2.36 13.32
C ASN A 50 21.99 1.82 14.32
N CYS A 51 20.79 1.44 13.87
CA CYS A 51 19.78 0.75 14.67
C CYS A 51 20.05 -0.75 14.85
N GLY A 52 21.10 -1.29 14.23
CA GLY A 52 21.51 -2.70 14.37
C GLY A 52 20.97 -3.65 13.31
N TRP A 53 20.33 -3.15 12.24
CA TRP A 53 19.82 -3.99 11.16
C TRP A 53 20.90 -4.33 10.14
N ARG A 54 20.88 -5.57 9.64
CA ARG A 54 21.55 -5.89 8.36
C ARG A 54 20.66 -5.42 7.22
N VAL A 55 21.19 -4.57 6.37
CA VAL A 55 20.42 -4.01 5.25
C VAL A 55 20.69 -4.84 3.99
N LYS A 56 19.62 -5.41 3.42
CA LYS A 56 19.60 -5.99 2.08
C LYS A 56 18.85 -5.04 1.16
N GLN A 57 19.54 -4.46 0.19
CA GLN A 57 18.88 -3.66 -0.85
C GLN A 57 18.38 -4.61 -1.95
N ILE A 58 17.12 -4.46 -2.33
CA ILE A 58 16.53 -5.17 -3.47
C ILE A 58 16.61 -4.24 -4.70
N PRO A 59 16.91 -4.78 -5.91
CA PRO A 59 16.84 -3.98 -7.12
C PRO A 59 15.51 -3.24 -7.25
N GLU A 60 15.56 -2.05 -7.81
CA GLU A 60 14.39 -1.20 -8.00
C GLU A 60 13.36 -1.88 -8.91
N ILE A 61 12.08 -1.76 -8.54
CA ILE A 61 10.95 -2.21 -9.35
C ILE A 61 10.32 -0.96 -9.98
N SER A 62 10.77 -0.60 -11.18
CA SER A 62 10.23 0.53 -11.91
C SER A 62 9.03 0.14 -12.79
N SER A 63 8.29 1.14 -13.26
CA SER A 63 7.22 0.96 -14.24
C SER A 63 7.74 0.56 -15.63
N SER A 64 9.03 0.80 -15.91
CA SER A 64 9.66 0.59 -17.21
C SER A 64 10.07 -0.87 -17.43
N SER A 65 9.10 -1.69 -17.83
CA SER A 65 9.36 -2.83 -18.70
C SER A 65 8.84 -2.46 -20.09
N ASP A 66 9.78 -2.14 -20.99
CA ASP A 66 9.57 -1.89 -22.42
C ASP A 66 8.53 -0.82 -22.79
N SER A 67 9.03 0.38 -23.10
CA SER A 67 8.28 1.44 -23.80
C SER A 67 7.57 0.94 -25.07
N ASN A 68 8.00 -0.19 -25.65
CA ASN A 68 7.41 -0.81 -26.83
C ASN A 68 6.12 -1.61 -26.53
N ILE A 69 5.88 -2.06 -25.29
CA ILE A 69 4.62 -2.71 -24.89
C ILE A 69 3.58 -1.66 -24.48
N ILE A 70 4.04 -0.56 -23.86
CA ILE A 70 3.19 0.53 -23.37
C ILE A 70 2.42 1.22 -24.51
N SER A 71 3.01 1.30 -25.71
CA SER A 71 2.38 1.93 -26.88
C SER A 71 1.29 1.08 -27.57
N GLN A 72 1.14 -0.21 -27.25
CA GLN A 72 0.12 -1.06 -27.88
C GLN A 72 -1.16 -1.23 -27.05
N LEU A 73 -1.15 -0.85 -25.77
CA LEU A 73 -2.35 -0.80 -24.92
C LEU A 73 -2.84 0.64 -24.74
N ASN A 74 -2.60 1.48 -25.75
CA ASN A 74 -3.09 2.86 -25.80
C ASN A 74 -4.63 2.86 -25.72
N HIS A 75 -5.12 3.55 -24.69
CA HIS A 75 -6.49 4.04 -24.51
C HIS A 75 -7.62 3.00 -24.37
N ASP A 76 -8.20 2.97 -23.18
CA ASP A 76 -9.64 3.21 -22.97
C ASP A 76 -10.68 2.39 -23.78
N GLU A 77 -10.35 1.21 -24.31
CA GLU A 77 -11.42 0.34 -24.87
C GLU A 77 -12.31 -0.26 -23.78
N LEU A 78 -11.77 -0.38 -22.56
CA LEU A 78 -12.58 -0.62 -21.37
C LEU A 78 -13.01 0.75 -20.85
N ASN A 79 -14.28 1.10 -21.04
CA ASN A 79 -14.97 2.23 -20.39
C ASN A 79 -14.97 2.03 -18.85
N TYR A 80 -13.77 2.06 -18.25
CA TYR A 80 -13.49 1.61 -16.89
C TYR A 80 -12.81 2.75 -16.14
N ASN A 81 -13.46 3.21 -15.08
CA ASN A 81 -13.05 4.41 -14.34
C ASN A 81 -11.89 4.11 -13.36
N ALA A 82 -10.78 3.62 -13.89
CA ALA A 82 -9.52 3.36 -13.20
C ALA A 82 -8.34 3.67 -14.13
N ARG A 83 -7.79 4.87 -13.99
CA ARG A 83 -6.72 5.40 -14.84
C ARG A 83 -5.47 4.55 -14.73
N ASN A 84 -4.81 4.31 -15.86
CA ASN A 84 -3.54 3.58 -15.96
C ASN A 84 -3.59 2.14 -15.39
N ILE A 85 -4.77 1.54 -15.24
CA ILE A 85 -4.93 0.23 -14.60
C ILE A 85 -4.10 -0.87 -15.24
N ASN A 86 -3.86 -0.81 -16.56
CA ASN A 86 -2.99 -1.78 -17.21
C ASN A 86 -1.52 -1.67 -16.78
N GLN A 87 -0.99 -0.46 -16.68
CA GLN A 87 0.39 -0.23 -16.25
C GLN A 87 0.53 -0.53 -14.75
N ILE A 88 -0.47 -0.14 -13.95
CA ILE A 88 -0.53 -0.41 -12.51
C ILE A 88 -0.62 -1.91 -12.24
N GLY A 89 -1.47 -2.64 -12.95
CA GLY A 89 -1.59 -4.09 -12.81
C GLY A 89 -0.30 -4.82 -13.17
N GLN A 90 0.39 -4.42 -14.24
CA GLN A 90 1.68 -4.99 -14.63
C GLN A 90 2.78 -4.76 -13.58
N VAL A 91 2.92 -3.53 -13.08
CA VAL A 91 3.94 -3.25 -12.05
C VAL A 91 3.57 -3.91 -10.73
N CYS A 92 2.29 -3.93 -10.34
CA CYS A 92 1.84 -4.62 -9.13
C CYS A 92 2.06 -6.13 -9.19
N ASN A 93 1.97 -6.76 -10.38
CA ASN A 93 2.34 -8.16 -10.55
C ASN A 93 3.83 -8.40 -10.25
N ARG A 94 4.72 -7.52 -10.76
CA ARG A 94 6.16 -7.61 -10.45
C ARG A 94 6.41 -7.44 -8.96
N ILE A 95 5.78 -6.45 -8.34
CA ILE A 95 5.85 -6.20 -6.90
C ILE A 95 5.39 -7.43 -6.11
N TYR A 96 4.25 -8.02 -6.48
CA TYR A 96 3.73 -9.23 -5.85
C TYR A 96 4.76 -10.38 -5.88
N ASN A 97 5.35 -10.64 -7.04
CA ASN A 97 6.32 -11.73 -7.21
C ASN A 97 7.59 -11.51 -6.38
N ASP A 98 8.15 -10.29 -6.40
CA ASP A 98 9.39 -10.00 -5.68
C ASP A 98 9.18 -9.94 -4.16
N ILE A 99 8.05 -9.39 -3.70
CA ILE A 99 7.68 -9.37 -2.27
C ILE A 99 7.40 -10.80 -1.78
N SER A 100 6.67 -11.61 -2.54
CA SER A 100 6.38 -13.01 -2.18
C SER A 100 7.66 -13.82 -2.04
N LYS A 101 8.60 -13.66 -2.98
CA LYS A 101 9.93 -14.28 -2.93
C LYS A 101 10.75 -13.82 -1.72
N GLU A 102 10.71 -12.54 -1.38
CA GLU A 102 11.45 -12.04 -0.23
C GLU A 102 10.80 -12.42 1.11
N ALA A 103 9.48 -12.54 1.15
CA ALA A 103 8.76 -12.90 2.36
C ALA A 103 9.17 -14.29 2.91
N ASP A 104 9.64 -15.20 2.04
CA ASP A 104 10.22 -16.51 2.39
C ASP A 104 11.47 -16.39 3.28
N SER A 105 12.22 -15.29 3.20
CA SER A 105 13.49 -15.13 3.91
C SER A 105 13.36 -14.71 5.38
N ASN A 106 12.14 -14.58 5.90
CA ASN A 106 11.82 -14.03 7.23
C ASN A 106 12.42 -12.63 7.51
N ASN A 107 12.80 -11.90 6.46
CA ASN A 107 13.30 -10.53 6.58
C ASN A 107 12.13 -9.57 6.88
N PHE A 108 12.45 -8.45 7.54
CA PHE A 108 11.52 -7.32 7.60
C PHE A 108 11.51 -6.65 6.22
N ILE A 109 10.33 -6.49 5.63
CA ILE A 109 10.19 -5.90 4.29
C ILE A 109 9.85 -4.42 4.47
N LEU A 110 10.75 -3.55 4.01
CA LEU A 110 10.55 -2.11 3.96
C LEU A 110 10.36 -1.69 2.50
N VAL A 111 9.19 -1.18 2.16
CA VAL A 111 8.91 -0.70 0.80
C VAL A 111 8.93 0.81 0.78
N LEU A 112 9.81 1.39 -0.04
CA LEU A 112 9.79 2.81 -0.36
C LEU A 112 8.99 2.97 -1.65
N GLY A 113 7.80 3.53 -1.51
CA GLY A 113 6.88 3.75 -2.62
C GLY A 113 6.99 5.13 -3.26
N GLY A 114 6.26 5.29 -4.35
CA GLY A 114 5.74 6.56 -4.78
C GLY A 114 4.28 6.71 -4.37
N ASP A 115 3.34 6.52 -5.30
CA ASP A 115 1.91 6.58 -4.97
C ASP A 115 1.36 5.34 -4.24
N HIS A 116 0.13 5.47 -3.72
CA HIS A 116 -0.52 4.45 -2.90
C HIS A 116 -1.22 3.34 -3.71
N CYS A 117 -0.89 3.13 -4.99
CA CYS A 117 -1.35 1.94 -5.73
C CYS A 117 -0.55 0.68 -5.38
N ILE A 118 0.68 0.82 -4.90
CA ILE A 118 1.58 -0.30 -4.61
C ILE A 118 1.02 -1.36 -3.63
N PRO A 119 0.10 -1.07 -2.68
CA PRO A 119 -0.50 -2.09 -1.82
C PRO A 119 -1.20 -3.21 -2.59
N ILE A 120 -1.70 -2.93 -3.80
CA ILE A 120 -2.30 -3.94 -4.69
C ILE A 120 -1.29 -5.06 -4.99
N GLY A 121 0.00 -4.77 -5.04
CA GLY A 121 1.07 -5.77 -5.19
C GLY A 121 1.71 -6.20 -3.86
N THR A 122 2.00 -5.26 -2.96
CA THR A 122 2.79 -5.54 -1.75
C THR A 122 2.03 -6.40 -0.73
N ILE A 123 0.74 -6.13 -0.50
CA ILE A 123 -0.07 -6.85 0.49
C ILE A 123 -0.27 -8.31 0.09
N PRO A 124 -0.80 -8.66 -1.10
CA PRO A 124 -0.94 -10.07 -1.48
C PRO A 124 0.41 -10.78 -1.54
N GLY A 125 1.48 -10.09 -1.95
CA GLY A 125 2.83 -10.66 -1.95
C GLY A 125 3.25 -11.09 -0.53
N LEU A 126 3.05 -10.21 0.46
CA LEU A 126 3.35 -10.50 1.85
C LEU A 126 2.46 -11.59 2.44
N LEU A 127 1.14 -11.48 2.23
CA LEU A 127 0.14 -12.41 2.76
C LEU A 127 0.29 -13.82 2.19
N SER A 128 0.83 -13.97 0.97
CA SER A 128 1.11 -15.29 0.38
C SER A 128 2.01 -16.16 1.26
N LYS A 129 2.87 -15.55 2.10
CA LYS A 129 3.76 -16.25 3.05
C LYS A 129 3.42 -15.96 4.52
N ARG A 130 2.66 -14.89 4.78
CA ARG A 130 2.31 -14.42 6.14
C ARG A 130 0.80 -14.16 6.25
N PRO A 131 -0.06 -15.19 6.12
CA PRO A 131 -1.50 -15.02 5.95
C PRO A 131 -2.21 -14.40 7.17
N ASN A 132 -1.61 -14.48 8.36
CA ASN A 132 -2.19 -13.95 9.61
C ASN A 132 -1.75 -12.51 9.92
N THR A 133 -1.38 -11.72 8.89
CA THR A 133 -0.91 -10.33 9.07
C THR A 133 -2.09 -9.36 9.05
N GLY A 134 -2.26 -8.58 10.11
CA GLY A 134 -3.19 -7.45 10.14
C GLY A 134 -2.61 -6.18 9.50
N ILE A 135 -3.49 -5.30 9.04
CA ILE A 135 -3.17 -4.06 8.33
C ILE A 135 -3.55 -2.86 9.20
N VAL A 136 -2.56 -2.03 9.52
CA VAL A 136 -2.78 -0.71 10.11
C VAL A 136 -2.60 0.32 8.99
N TRP A 137 -3.69 0.91 8.53
CA TRP A 137 -3.71 1.89 7.45
C TRP A 137 -3.64 3.30 8.03
N VAL A 138 -2.44 3.89 8.02
CA VAL A 138 -2.20 5.23 8.54
C VAL A 138 -2.25 6.23 7.39
N ASP A 139 -3.39 6.88 7.20
CA ASP A 139 -3.62 7.80 6.09
C ASP A 139 -4.68 8.86 6.45
N ALA A 140 -4.68 9.96 5.70
CA ALA A 140 -5.76 10.95 5.72
C ALA A 140 -7.04 10.44 5.04
N HIS A 141 -6.88 9.57 4.04
CA HIS A 141 -7.94 9.03 3.20
C HIS A 141 -8.16 7.53 3.49
N ALA A 142 -9.29 6.99 3.01
CA ALA A 142 -9.56 5.57 3.19
C ALA A 142 -9.04 4.70 2.05
N ASP A 143 -8.79 5.27 0.87
CA ASP A 143 -8.25 4.56 -0.29
C ASP A 143 -9.09 3.31 -0.67
N ILE A 144 -10.41 3.42 -0.45
CA ILE A 144 -11.38 2.31 -0.57
C ILE A 144 -12.47 2.58 -1.62
N ASN A 145 -12.29 3.61 -2.45
CA ASN A 145 -13.16 3.79 -3.61
C ASN A 145 -12.99 2.64 -4.61
N SER A 146 -14.07 2.27 -5.30
CA SER A 146 -14.02 1.41 -6.48
C SER A 146 -14.08 2.26 -7.76
N PRO A 147 -13.85 1.68 -8.95
CA PRO A 147 -14.09 2.37 -10.21
C PRO A 147 -15.50 2.95 -10.31
N GLU A 148 -16.51 2.30 -9.73
CA GLU A 148 -17.90 2.77 -9.74
C GLU A 148 -18.15 3.95 -8.79
N THR A 149 -17.38 4.08 -7.70
CA THR A 149 -17.61 5.13 -6.68
C THR A 149 -16.68 6.33 -6.82
N SER A 150 -15.51 6.16 -7.44
CA SER A 150 -14.52 7.21 -7.58
C SER A 150 -14.99 8.32 -8.52
N SER A 151 -14.87 9.58 -8.09
CA SER A 151 -15.12 10.75 -8.93
C SER A 151 -13.95 11.11 -9.86
N SER A 152 -12.74 10.65 -9.54
CA SER A 152 -11.50 11.01 -10.25
C SER A 152 -10.98 9.92 -11.18
N GLY A 153 -11.29 8.65 -10.88
CA GLY A 153 -10.70 7.48 -11.53
C GLY A 153 -9.24 7.25 -11.16
N ASN A 154 -8.68 8.01 -10.20
CA ASN A 154 -7.29 7.86 -9.77
C ASN A 154 -7.16 6.62 -8.87
N MET A 155 -6.38 5.63 -9.30
CA MET A 155 -6.26 4.34 -8.62
C MET A 155 -5.56 4.39 -7.26
N HIS A 156 -4.84 5.46 -6.92
CA HIS A 156 -4.20 5.57 -5.60
C HIS A 156 -5.21 5.64 -4.45
N GLY A 157 -6.46 6.05 -4.73
CA GLY A 157 -7.58 6.04 -3.79
C GLY A 157 -8.44 4.77 -3.86
N MET A 158 -7.99 3.72 -4.55
CA MET A 158 -8.71 2.46 -4.70
C MET A 158 -8.06 1.19 -4.11
N PRO A 159 -6.80 1.14 -3.64
CA PRO A 159 -6.13 -0.13 -3.34
C PRO A 159 -6.92 -1.05 -2.40
N LEU A 160 -7.57 -0.51 -1.36
CA LEU A 160 -8.32 -1.34 -0.41
C LEU A 160 -9.60 -1.92 -1.01
N SER A 161 -10.23 -1.27 -1.98
CA SER A 161 -11.42 -1.83 -2.64
C SER A 161 -11.08 -3.06 -3.47
N PHE A 162 -9.90 -3.08 -4.12
CA PHE A 162 -9.37 -4.28 -4.80
C PHE A 162 -9.06 -5.37 -3.79
N LEU A 163 -8.32 -5.04 -2.72
CA LEU A 163 -7.85 -6.02 -1.72
C LEU A 163 -9.00 -6.68 -0.93
N LEU A 164 -10.08 -5.95 -0.67
CA LEU A 164 -11.32 -6.44 -0.04
C LEU A 164 -12.29 -7.11 -1.04
N GLY A 165 -11.96 -7.12 -2.33
CA GLY A 165 -12.79 -7.75 -3.36
C GLY A 165 -14.10 -7.01 -3.62
N LEU A 166 -14.13 -5.69 -3.42
CA LEU A 166 -15.28 -4.84 -3.73
C LEU A 166 -15.39 -4.58 -5.24
N VAL A 167 -14.26 -4.52 -5.94
CA VAL A 167 -14.20 -4.49 -7.39
C VAL A 167 -14.47 -5.90 -7.91
N LYS A 168 -15.57 -6.14 -8.64
CA LYS A 168 -15.99 -7.50 -9.03
C LYS A 168 -15.48 -7.95 -10.39
N ASP A 169 -15.17 -7.00 -11.27
CA ASP A 169 -14.87 -7.24 -12.68
C ASP A 169 -13.41 -6.94 -13.05
N TYR A 170 -12.53 -6.76 -12.06
CA TYR A 170 -11.10 -6.55 -12.26
C TYR A 170 -10.45 -7.65 -13.13
N ASN A 171 -11.00 -8.87 -13.09
CA ASN A 171 -10.50 -10.02 -13.85
C ASN A 171 -10.70 -9.88 -15.37
N ARG A 172 -11.54 -8.94 -15.82
CA ARG A 172 -11.69 -8.58 -17.23
C ARG A 172 -10.50 -7.77 -17.74
N ILE A 173 -9.66 -7.27 -16.84
CA ILE A 173 -8.49 -6.47 -17.15
C ILE A 173 -7.28 -7.41 -17.29
N PRO A 174 -6.67 -7.55 -18.48
CA PRO A 174 -5.63 -8.55 -18.73
C PRO A 174 -4.46 -8.49 -17.74
N SER A 175 -4.05 -7.27 -17.36
CA SER A 175 -2.97 -6.99 -16.42
C SER A 175 -3.28 -7.32 -14.95
N MET A 176 -4.53 -7.66 -14.62
CA MET A 176 -4.99 -7.95 -13.25
C MET A 176 -5.40 -9.42 -13.07
N THR A 177 -5.21 -10.27 -14.07
CA THR A 177 -5.58 -11.70 -14.02
C THR A 177 -4.83 -12.51 -12.96
N TRP A 178 -3.65 -12.04 -12.54
CA TRP A 178 -2.86 -12.62 -11.46
C TRP A 178 -3.40 -12.29 -10.05
N PHE A 179 -4.20 -11.22 -9.94
CA PHE A 179 -4.63 -10.67 -8.66
C PHE A 179 -5.78 -11.49 -8.07
N GLN A 180 -5.80 -11.60 -6.74
CA GLN A 180 -6.91 -12.15 -5.97
C GLN A 180 -7.11 -11.30 -4.70
N PRO A 181 -8.35 -10.93 -4.35
CA PRO A 181 -8.66 -10.32 -3.07
C PRO A 181 -8.16 -11.19 -1.92
N CYS A 182 -7.57 -10.56 -0.90
CA CYS A 182 -6.84 -11.26 0.16
C CYS A 182 -7.07 -10.69 1.56
N LEU A 183 -7.94 -9.68 1.71
CA LEU A 183 -8.28 -9.07 2.98
C LEU A 183 -9.75 -9.27 3.33
N ASN A 184 -10.03 -9.43 4.62
CA ASN A 184 -11.34 -9.24 5.22
C ASN A 184 -11.41 -7.86 5.89
N PRO A 185 -12.61 -7.27 6.06
CA PRO A 185 -12.78 -6.02 6.78
C PRO A 185 -12.17 -6.01 8.21
N SER A 186 -12.19 -7.17 8.88
CA SER A 186 -11.63 -7.36 10.23
C SER A 186 -10.11 -7.29 10.29
N ASP A 187 -9.43 -7.42 9.14
CA ASP A 187 -7.98 -7.42 9.07
C ASP A 187 -7.41 -5.99 9.05
N ILE A 188 -8.28 -4.97 8.95
CA ILE A 188 -7.90 -3.57 8.71
C ILE A 188 -8.31 -2.68 9.89
N VAL A 189 -7.39 -1.81 10.30
CA VAL A 189 -7.67 -0.67 11.19
C VAL A 189 -7.14 0.61 10.56
N TYR A 190 -8.00 1.62 10.38
CA TYR A 190 -7.58 2.95 9.95
C TYR A 190 -7.15 3.83 11.13
N ILE A 191 -6.13 4.66 10.89
CA ILE A 191 -5.68 5.70 11.83
C ILE A 191 -5.39 6.99 11.05
N GLY A 192 -6.03 8.09 11.44
CA GLY A 192 -5.76 9.44 10.91
C GLY A 192 -6.74 9.95 9.85
N LEU A 193 -7.84 9.23 9.60
CA LEU A 193 -8.85 9.62 8.62
C LEU A 193 -9.39 11.02 8.90
N ARG A 194 -9.44 11.85 7.85
CA ARG A 194 -9.97 13.22 7.91
C ARG A 194 -10.52 13.73 6.58
N ASP A 195 -10.21 13.06 5.48
CA ASP A 195 -10.70 13.42 4.15
C ASP A 195 -11.25 12.16 3.47
N LEU A 196 -12.57 12.11 3.31
CA LEU A 196 -13.28 10.90 2.89
C LEU A 196 -14.43 11.27 1.96
N ASP A 197 -14.54 10.57 0.84
CA ASP A 197 -15.71 10.65 -0.01
C ASP A 197 -16.93 10.01 0.68
N GLU A 198 -18.14 10.45 0.32
CA GLU A 198 -19.38 9.88 0.88
C GLU A 198 -19.52 8.35 0.64
N PRO A 199 -19.15 7.79 -0.52
CA PRO A 199 -19.12 6.34 -0.71
C PRO A 199 -18.16 5.63 0.25
N GLU A 200 -16.97 6.18 0.50
CA GLU A 200 -15.99 5.57 1.41
C GLU A 200 -16.52 5.48 2.85
N LYS A 201 -17.15 6.55 3.34
CA LYS A 201 -17.81 6.56 4.66
C LYS A 201 -18.87 5.46 4.77
N LYS A 202 -19.66 5.27 3.72
CA LYS A 202 -20.70 4.23 3.66
C LYS A 202 -20.07 2.84 3.67
N ILE A 203 -19.03 2.60 2.86
CA ILE A 203 -18.32 1.32 2.77
C ILE A 203 -17.73 0.95 4.13
N ILE A 204 -16.99 1.86 4.78
CA ILE A 204 -16.39 1.63 6.10
C ILE A 204 -17.45 1.23 7.12
N LYS A 205 -18.57 1.97 7.17
CA LYS A 205 -19.68 1.69 8.10
C LYS A 205 -20.37 0.36 7.81
N GLN A 206 -20.63 0.05 6.53
CA GLN A 206 -21.31 -1.17 6.11
C GLN A 206 -20.46 -2.42 6.38
N LEU A 207 -19.16 -2.35 6.12
CA LEU A 207 -18.22 -3.43 6.35
C LEU A 207 -17.76 -3.54 7.81
N GLY A 208 -18.08 -2.55 8.65
CA GLY A 208 -17.69 -2.53 10.06
C GLY A 208 -16.18 -2.40 10.25
N ILE A 209 -15.47 -1.76 9.32
CA ILE A 209 -14.01 -1.59 9.42
C ILE A 209 -13.71 -0.61 10.56
N LYS A 210 -12.78 -1.00 11.43
CA LYS A 210 -12.39 -0.16 12.55
C LYS A 210 -11.62 1.06 12.05
N ALA A 211 -12.05 2.24 12.46
CA ALA A 211 -11.44 3.49 12.04
C ALA A 211 -11.30 4.47 13.19
N PHE A 212 -10.10 5.03 13.33
CA PHE A 212 -9.80 6.15 14.21
C PHE A 212 -9.51 7.38 13.37
N THR A 213 -10.42 8.33 13.40
CA THR A 213 -10.30 9.61 12.70
C THR A 213 -9.35 10.55 13.46
N MET A 214 -9.01 11.70 12.86
CA MET A 214 -8.29 12.75 13.61
C MET A 214 -9.04 13.21 14.86
N TYR A 215 -10.39 13.20 14.85
CA TYR A 215 -11.17 13.50 16.05
C TYR A 215 -10.93 12.50 17.18
N ASP A 216 -10.80 11.21 16.87
CA ASP A 216 -10.49 10.19 17.86
C ASP A 216 -9.07 10.36 18.42
N ILE A 217 -8.12 10.75 17.57
CA ILE A 217 -6.75 11.06 17.99
C ILE A 217 -6.75 12.27 18.93
N ASP A 218 -7.48 13.34 18.61
CA ASP A 218 -7.59 14.52 19.47
C ASP A 218 -8.27 14.20 20.81
N LYS A 219 -9.31 13.36 20.77
CA LYS A 219 -10.11 13.00 21.94
C LYS A 219 -9.38 12.05 22.91
N TYR A 220 -8.68 11.04 22.38
CA TYR A 220 -8.09 9.97 23.19
C TYR A 220 -6.56 10.06 23.28
N GLY A 221 -5.91 10.80 22.39
CA GLY A 221 -4.46 10.81 22.22
C GLY A 221 -3.95 9.55 21.49
N ILE A 222 -2.85 9.69 20.75
CA ILE A 222 -2.31 8.60 19.90
C ILE A 222 -1.98 7.33 20.71
N GLY A 223 -1.53 7.46 21.96
CA GLY A 223 -1.21 6.32 22.81
C GLY A 223 -2.39 5.40 23.08
N LEU A 224 -3.56 5.97 23.42
CA LEU A 224 -4.78 5.19 23.66
C LEU A 224 -5.41 4.68 22.36
N VAL A 225 -5.23 5.37 21.24
CA VAL A 225 -5.62 4.86 19.92
C VAL A 225 -4.86 3.58 19.59
N MET A 226 -3.53 3.55 19.83
CA MET A 226 -2.70 2.37 19.56
C MET A 226 -2.98 1.18 20.50
N ASP A 227 -3.48 1.41 21.71
CA ASP A 227 -3.87 0.35 22.65
C ASP A 227 -5.23 -0.30 22.30
N LYS A 228 -6.05 0.35 21.47
CA LYS A 228 -7.42 -0.08 21.18
C LYS A 228 -7.52 -1.02 20.00
#